data_AF-A0A9N8JT58-F1
#
_entry.id   AF-A0A9N8JT58-F1
#
_cell.length_a   1.000
_cell.length_b   1.000
_cell.length_c   1.000
_cell.angle_alpha   90.00
_cell.angle_beta   90.00
_cell.angle_gamma   90.00
#
_symmetry.space_group_name_H-M   'P 1'
#
loop_
_entity.id
_entity.type
_entity.pdbx_description
1 polymer ?
#
loop_
_entity_poly.entity_id
_entity_poly.type
_entity_poly.pdbx_seq_one_letter_code
_entity_poly.pdbx_strand_id
1 'polypeptide(L)'
;MEDTEALPSVMDGREYQAGHHAATLRRMLWREHLGLLPAQPLDANEDPNAQPPDVCPNNWNEGDEWDKLVTDPLSDDVWNMWTQQATTNTEVFRHLFHADPDDNIRTFEDYQNFLPRNDM
;
A
#
# COMPACT_ATOMS: atom_id res chain seq x y z
N MET A 1 14.96 -2.49 -15.94
CA MET A 1 14.59 -1.09 -16.20
C MET A 1 15.27 -0.28 -15.12
N GLU A 2 16.13 0.66 -15.51
CA GLU A 2 16.87 1.53 -14.59
C GLU A 2 16.45 2.97 -14.88
N ASP A 3 16.27 3.75 -13.83
CA ASP A 3 15.79 5.12 -13.93
C ASP A 3 16.91 6.07 -14.33
N THR A 4 16.63 6.98 -15.26
CA THR A 4 17.59 8.00 -15.71
C THR A 4 17.32 9.37 -15.10
N GLU A 5 16.12 9.58 -14.56
CA GLU A 5 15.71 10.87 -14.00
C GLU A 5 15.78 10.82 -12.47
N ALA A 6 16.50 11.78 -11.88
CA ALA A 6 16.63 11.89 -10.44
C ALA A 6 15.50 12.76 -9.86
N LEU A 7 14.93 12.31 -8.76
CA LEU A 7 13.95 13.01 -7.95
C LEU A 7 14.52 13.22 -6.53
N PRO A 8 14.58 14.47 -6.04
CA PRO A 8 14.91 14.75 -4.63
C PRO A 8 13.95 14.01 -3.69
N SER A 9 14.51 13.26 -2.75
CA SER A 9 13.77 12.43 -1.81
C SER A 9 14.52 12.38 -0.47
N VAL A 10 13.98 11.61 0.47
CA VAL A 10 14.61 11.29 1.75
C VAL A 10 14.68 9.77 1.90
N MET A 11 15.75 9.27 2.53
CA MET A 11 15.93 7.87 2.91
C MET A 11 16.53 7.82 4.31
N ASP A 12 15.78 7.30 5.29
CA ASP A 12 16.20 7.20 6.69
C ASP A 12 16.64 8.57 7.26
N GLY A 13 15.82 9.59 7.03
CA GLY A 13 16.04 10.97 7.46
C GLY A 13 17.14 11.73 6.72
N ARG A 14 17.78 11.14 5.71
CA ARG A 14 18.87 11.76 4.93
C ARG A 14 18.41 12.14 3.54
N GLU A 15 18.87 13.30 3.05
CA GLU A 15 18.65 13.71 1.66
C GLU A 15 19.19 12.66 0.70
N TYR A 16 18.38 12.30 -0.30
CA TYR A 16 18.69 11.26 -1.26
C TYR A 16 18.14 11.61 -2.65
N GLN A 17 18.84 11.18 -3.70
CA GLN A 17 18.37 11.33 -5.08
C GLN A 17 17.84 9.99 -5.56
N ALA A 18 16.52 9.83 -5.57
CA ALA A 18 15.85 8.60 -5.99
C ALA A 18 15.58 8.62 -7.50
N GLY A 19 15.41 7.45 -8.13
CA GLY A 19 14.86 7.41 -9.49
C GLY A 19 13.41 7.91 -9.50
N HIS A 20 13.08 8.81 -10.41
CA HIS A 20 11.76 9.44 -10.51
C HIS A 20 10.62 8.42 -10.67
N HIS A 21 10.71 7.51 -11.65
CA HIS A 21 9.72 6.47 -11.88
C HIS A 21 9.57 5.55 -10.67
N ALA A 22 10.67 5.06 -10.11
CA ALA A 22 10.63 4.16 -8.96
C ALA A 22 10.06 4.86 -7.70
N ALA A 23 10.45 6.10 -7.45
CA ALA A 23 10.01 6.87 -6.30
C ALA A 23 8.52 7.21 -6.38
N THR A 24 8.06 7.73 -7.52
CA THR A 24 6.66 8.16 -7.70
C THR A 24 5.70 6.97 -7.69
N LEU A 25 6.07 5.85 -8.34
CA LEU A 25 5.30 4.60 -8.27
C LEU A 25 5.22 4.07 -6.84
N ARG A 26 6.35 4.00 -6.14
CA ARG A 26 6.39 3.55 -4.74
C ARG A 26 5.49 4.42 -3.86
N ARG A 27 5.54 5.74 -3.99
CA ARG A 27 4.68 6.65 -3.21
C ARG A 27 3.20 6.34 -3.45
N MET A 28 2.79 6.10 -4.69
CA MET A 28 1.40 5.70 -4.99
C MET A 28 1.01 4.36 -4.36
N LEU A 29 1.86 3.34 -4.45
CA LEU A 29 1.60 2.03 -3.85
C LEU A 29 1.46 2.10 -2.32
N TRP A 30 2.33 2.88 -1.67
CA TRP A 30 2.22 3.14 -0.23
C TRP A 30 0.87 3.76 0.11
N ARG A 31 0.43 4.75 -0.65
CA ARG A 31 -0.83 5.44 -0.41
C ARG A 31 -2.02 4.53 -0.66
N GLU A 32 -2.00 3.72 -1.71
CA GLU A 32 -3.05 2.75 -2.01
C GLU A 32 -3.21 1.75 -0.86
N HIS A 33 -2.12 1.10 -0.45
CA HIS A 33 -2.16 0.08 0.59
C HIS A 33 -2.44 0.61 1.99
N LEU A 34 -2.10 1.87 2.27
CA LEU A 34 -2.41 2.54 3.54
C LEU A 34 -3.77 3.25 3.54
N GLY A 35 -4.53 3.22 2.43
CA GLY A 35 -5.81 3.90 2.32
C GLY A 35 -5.73 5.43 2.33
N LEU A 36 -4.62 6.00 1.84
CA LEU A 36 -4.31 7.44 1.82
C LEU A 36 -4.63 8.11 0.46
N LEU A 37 -5.21 7.37 -0.48
CA LEU A 37 -5.66 7.93 -1.75
C LEU A 37 -7.02 8.62 -1.58
N PRO A 38 -7.24 9.74 -2.29
CA PRO A 38 -8.56 10.34 -2.36
C PRO A 38 -9.56 9.37 -3.00
N ALA A 39 -10.85 9.60 -2.74
CA ALA A 39 -11.92 8.83 -3.38
C ALA A 39 -11.82 8.96 -4.91
N GLN A 40 -11.75 7.81 -5.59
CA GLN A 40 -11.66 7.75 -7.04
C GLN A 40 -13.05 7.79 -7.68
N PRO A 41 -13.22 8.49 -8.82
CA PRO A 41 -14.46 8.44 -9.58
C PRO A 41 -14.67 7.05 -10.21
N LEU A 42 -15.93 6.72 -10.52
CA LEU A 42 -16.25 5.49 -11.25
C LEU A 42 -15.66 5.49 -12.68
N ASP A 43 -15.67 6.66 -13.32
CA ASP A 43 -15.03 6.88 -14.62
C ASP A 43 -13.66 7.52 -14.42
N ALA A 44 -12.60 6.75 -14.68
CA ALA A 44 -11.21 7.17 -14.53
C ALA A 44 -10.55 7.53 -15.88
N ASN A 45 -11.31 7.72 -16.96
CA ASN A 45 -10.74 8.05 -18.28
C ASN A 45 -9.90 9.34 -18.29
N GLU A 46 -10.15 10.26 -17.34
CA GLU A 46 -9.37 11.50 -17.18
C GLU A 46 -8.27 11.39 -16.12
N ASP A 47 -8.17 10.25 -15.40
CA ASP A 47 -7.15 10.04 -14.38
C ASP A 47 -5.80 9.70 -15.04
N PRO A 48 -4.73 10.49 -14.82
CA PRO A 48 -3.39 10.20 -15.30
C PRO A 48 -2.91 8.77 -14.97
N ASN A 49 -3.26 8.26 -13.80
CA ASN A 49 -2.84 6.96 -13.31
C ASN A 49 -3.66 5.79 -13.89
N ALA A 50 -4.76 6.09 -14.59
CA ALA A 50 -5.52 5.12 -15.38
C ALA A 50 -5.12 5.09 -16.87
N GLN A 51 -4.19 5.97 -17.28
CA GLN A 51 -3.65 6.00 -18.63
C GLN A 51 -2.39 5.14 -18.77
N PRO A 52 -2.09 4.63 -19.98
CA PRO A 52 -0.82 3.97 -20.26
C PRO A 52 0.39 4.88 -19.92
N PRO A 53 1.51 4.32 -19.43
CA PRO A 53 2.69 5.11 -19.05
C PRO A 53 3.32 5.96 -20.17
N ASP A 54 3.06 5.63 -21.44
CA ASP A 54 3.51 6.38 -22.61
C ASP A 54 2.66 7.61 -22.92
N VAL A 55 1.44 7.69 -22.36
CA VAL A 55 0.50 8.80 -22.58
C VAL A 55 0.66 9.89 -21.52
N CYS A 56 0.78 9.50 -20.25
CA CYS A 56 0.91 10.43 -19.13
C CYS A 56 1.82 9.85 -18.04
N PRO A 57 2.71 10.64 -17.42
CA PRO A 57 3.45 10.20 -16.26
C PRO A 57 2.51 10.00 -15.05
N ASN A 58 2.93 9.13 -14.14
CA ASN A 58 2.24 8.87 -12.88
C ASN A 58 2.09 10.17 -12.06
N ASN A 59 0.87 10.48 -11.63
CA ASN A 59 0.56 11.54 -10.70
C ASN A 59 0.49 10.97 -9.28
N TRP A 60 1.52 11.25 -8.46
CA TRP A 60 1.59 10.72 -7.08
C TRP A 60 0.97 11.64 -6.02
N ASN A 61 0.23 12.67 -6.45
CA ASN A 61 -0.35 13.71 -5.60
C ASN A 61 0.73 14.48 -4.81
N GLU A 62 1.72 15.00 -5.52
CA GLU A 62 2.81 15.78 -4.92
C GLU A 62 2.29 16.94 -4.05
N GLY A 63 2.89 17.09 -2.86
CA GLY A 63 2.64 18.23 -1.97
C GLY A 63 1.34 18.18 -1.16
N ASP A 64 0.58 17.09 -1.23
CA ASP A 64 -0.61 16.92 -0.41
C ASP A 64 -0.29 16.54 1.06
N GLU A 65 -1.32 16.23 1.84
CA GLU A 65 -1.18 15.93 3.27
C GLU A 65 -0.34 14.67 3.57
N TRP A 66 -0.30 13.70 2.65
CA TRP A 66 0.34 12.40 2.84
C TRP A 66 1.68 12.26 2.12
N ASP A 67 1.97 13.11 1.12
CA ASP A 67 3.20 13.02 0.32
C ASP A 67 4.47 13.04 1.19
N LYS A 68 4.50 13.86 2.25
CA LYS A 68 5.62 13.90 3.20
C LYS A 68 5.82 12.57 3.94
N LEU A 69 4.74 11.94 4.38
CA LEU A 69 4.77 10.67 5.09
C LEU A 69 5.39 9.57 4.21
N VAL A 70 4.97 9.49 2.95
CA VAL A 70 5.42 8.43 2.04
C VAL A 70 6.70 8.79 1.29
N THR A 71 7.24 10.00 1.43
CA THR A 71 8.49 10.43 0.78
C THR A 71 9.68 9.60 1.27
N ASP A 72 9.80 9.38 2.58
CA ASP A 72 10.84 8.55 3.18
C ASP A 72 10.32 7.12 3.48
N PRO A 73 10.62 6.13 2.61
CA PRO A 73 10.15 4.77 2.80
C PRO A 73 10.83 4.02 3.96
N LEU A 74 11.89 4.59 4.54
CA LEU A 74 12.64 3.98 5.64
C LEU A 74 12.37 4.68 6.98
N SER A 75 11.49 5.68 6.99
CA SER A 75 11.12 6.37 8.22
C SER A 75 10.34 5.47 9.17
N ASP A 76 10.56 5.65 10.48
CA ASP A 76 9.76 5.00 11.51
C ASP A 76 8.27 5.36 11.38
N ASP A 77 7.95 6.59 10.94
CA ASP A 77 6.57 7.07 10.80
C ASP A 77 5.77 6.21 9.81
N VAL A 78 6.30 6.01 8.60
CA VAL A 78 5.61 5.21 7.57
C VAL A 78 5.60 3.72 7.95
N TRP A 79 6.66 3.24 8.59
CA TRP A 79 6.77 1.85 9.04
C TRP A 79 5.79 1.51 10.17
N ASN A 80 5.63 2.41 11.14
CA ASN A 80 4.68 2.25 12.23
C ASN A 80 3.24 2.24 11.71
N MET A 81 2.91 3.13 10.77
CA MET A 81 1.58 3.13 10.13
C MET A 81 1.32 1.83 9.37
N TRP A 82 2.29 1.38 8.55
CA TRP A 82 2.21 0.12 7.81
C TRP A 82 1.93 -1.07 8.70
N THR A 83 2.75 -1.25 9.73
CA THR A 83 2.67 -2.42 10.60
C THR A 83 1.42 -2.39 11.47
N GLN A 84 1.06 -1.23 12.02
CA GLN A 84 -0.16 -1.10 12.83
C GLN A 84 -1.43 -1.39 12.01
N GLN A 85 -1.54 -0.80 10.81
CA GLN A 85 -2.70 -1.04 9.95
C GLN A 85 -2.74 -2.49 9.46
N ALA A 86 -1.60 -3.07 9.08
CA ALA A 86 -1.53 -4.47 8.68
C ALA A 86 -2.03 -5.40 9.81
N THR A 87 -1.51 -5.23 11.04
CA THR A 87 -1.95 -6.02 12.20
C THR A 87 -3.45 -5.85 12.46
N THR A 88 -3.94 -4.61 12.50
CA THR A 88 -5.35 -4.31 12.78
C THR A 88 -6.26 -4.90 11.71
N ASN A 89 -5.91 -4.74 10.43
CA ASN A 89 -6.70 -5.25 9.32
C ASN A 89 -6.73 -6.78 9.32
N THR A 90 -5.60 -7.44 9.58
CA THR A 90 -5.55 -8.91 9.71
C THR A 90 -6.48 -9.40 10.82
N GLU A 91 -6.47 -8.77 12.00
CA GLU A 91 -7.37 -9.13 13.10
C GLU A 91 -8.84 -8.93 12.74
N VAL A 92 -9.18 -7.80 12.13
CA VAL A 92 -10.55 -7.50 11.70
C VAL A 92 -11.04 -8.51 10.66
N PHE A 93 -10.23 -8.81 9.63
CA PHE A 93 -10.61 -9.78 8.59
C PHE A 93 -10.75 -11.19 9.14
N ARG A 94 -9.85 -11.61 10.04
CA ARG A 94 -9.95 -12.88 10.77
C ARG A 94 -11.28 -12.99 11.51
N HIS A 95 -11.66 -11.95 12.26
CA HIS A 95 -12.88 -11.98 13.07
C HIS A 95 -14.17 -11.91 12.27
N LEU A 96 -14.21 -11.10 11.21
CA LEU A 96 -15.45 -10.86 10.45
C LEU A 96 -15.70 -11.92 9.37
N PHE A 97 -14.64 -12.38 8.72
CA PHE A 97 -14.77 -13.20 7.51
C PHE A 97 -14.23 -14.61 7.67
N HIS A 98 -13.57 -14.92 8.79
CA HIS A 98 -12.81 -16.16 8.93
C HIS A 98 -11.88 -16.35 7.71
N ALA A 99 -11.08 -15.32 7.43
CA ALA A 99 -10.16 -15.32 6.29
C ALA A 99 -9.02 -16.34 6.48
N ASP A 100 -8.66 -17.02 5.39
CA ASP A 100 -7.53 -17.97 5.27
C ASP A 100 -6.61 -17.48 4.12
N PRO A 101 -5.27 -17.51 4.23
CA PRO A 101 -4.45 -18.11 5.30
C PRO A 101 -4.44 -17.32 6.63
N ASP A 102 -4.30 -18.04 7.75
CA ASP A 102 -4.21 -17.45 9.10
C ASP A 102 -3.19 -18.13 10.02
N ASP A 103 -2.48 -17.35 10.85
CA ASP A 103 -1.45 -17.86 11.78
C ASP A 103 -1.99 -18.79 12.88
N ASN A 104 -3.30 -18.78 13.13
CA ASN A 104 -3.98 -19.68 14.07
C ASN A 104 -4.38 -21.02 13.43
N ILE A 105 -4.24 -21.17 12.11
CA ILE A 105 -4.57 -22.38 11.36
C ILE A 105 -3.27 -23.03 10.88
N ARG A 106 -2.69 -23.89 11.72
CA ARG A 106 -1.38 -24.51 11.42
C ARG A 106 -1.51 -25.95 10.98
N THR A 107 -2.67 -26.56 11.20
CA THR A 107 -2.95 -27.95 10.88
C THR A 107 -4.31 -28.09 10.17
N PHE A 108 -4.52 -29.23 9.51
CA PHE A 108 -5.82 -29.56 8.92
C PHE A 108 -6.94 -29.68 9.98
N GLU A 109 -6.60 -30.05 11.22
CA GLU A 109 -7.55 -30.09 12.32
C GLU A 109 -7.99 -28.69 12.74
N ASP A 110 -7.04 -27.74 12.85
CA ASP A 110 -7.36 -26.33 13.10
C ASP A 110 -8.26 -25.78 11.99
N TYR A 111 -7.96 -26.12 10.73
CA TYR A 111 -8.77 -25.71 9.58
C TYR A 111 -10.19 -26.27 9.66
N GLN A 112 -10.35 -27.55 10.01
CA GLN A 112 -11.68 -28.16 10.20
C GLN A 112 -12.48 -27.48 11.32
N ASN A 113 -11.82 -27.10 12.42
CA ASN A 113 -12.45 -26.38 13.53
C ASN A 113 -12.78 -24.91 13.19
N PHE A 114 -12.03 -24.32 12.25
CA PHE A 114 -12.20 -22.95 11.80
C PHE A 114 -13.37 -22.79 10.81
N LEU A 115 -13.63 -23.80 9.99
CA LEU A 115 -14.78 -23.81 9.09
C LEU A 115 -16.10 -23.70 9.88
N PRO A 116 -17.13 -23.03 9.33
CA PRO A 116 -18.45 -23.04 9.93
C PRO A 116 -18.91 -24.47 10.15
N ARG A 117 -19.47 -24.77 11.34
CA ARG A 117 -20.05 -26.10 11.60
C ARG A 117 -21.18 -26.33 10.59
N ASN A 118 -21.08 -27.40 9.82
CA ASN A 118 -22.19 -27.86 9.00
C ASN A 118 -23.24 -28.44 9.95
N ASP A 119 -24.24 -27.64 10.30
CA ASP A 119 -25.45 -28.12 10.94
C ASP A 119 -26.35 -28.77 9.86
N MET A 120 -26.00 -30.01 9.46
CA MET A 120 -26.88 -30.93 8.73
C MET A 120 -26.91 -32.29 9.42
#